data_AF-A0A922M2W8-F1
#
_entry.id   AF-A0A922M2W8-F1
#
_cell.length_a   1.000
_cell.length_b   1.000
_cell.length_c   1.000
_cell.angle_alpha   90.00
_cell.angle_beta   90.00
_cell.angle_gamma   90.00
#
_symmetry.space_group_name_H-M   'P 1'
#
loop_
_entity.id
_entity.type
_entity.pdbx_description
1 polymer ?
#
loop_
_entity_poly.entity_id
_entity_poly.type
_entity_poly.pdbx_seq_one_letter_code
_entity_poly.pdbx_strand_id
1 'polypeptide(L)'
;MSIITLKCNAPTRNDIDPKLDIVPNGYPGPEVVPKLHDLPEECIREILLRISDHRDLDAASSAWTVMASVCNEQRIWRELVNFHFTQQQIDAALAKNKEDISDEKEFDWKKLFHQLRKMYGLREDAQFAETLSLCRHCKCLFWRSLGHPCIADQCPEYRERLKEAGGPLPPHPVPPAAFLKFFSL
;
A
#
# COMPACT_ATOMS: atom_id res chain seq x y z
N MET A 1 1.97 -5.60 41.61
CA MET A 1 1.98 -6.40 40.36
C MET A 1 0.59 -6.92 40.12
N SER A 2 -0.14 -6.33 39.17
CA SER A 2 -1.48 -6.78 38.79
C SER A 2 -1.50 -6.91 37.28
N ILE A 3 -1.57 -8.15 36.80
CA ILE A 3 -1.73 -8.51 35.39
C ILE A 3 -3.17 -8.16 35.03
N ILE A 4 -3.37 -7.16 34.16
CA ILE A 4 -4.68 -6.88 33.57
C ILE A 4 -4.85 -7.86 32.42
N THR A 5 -5.55 -8.97 32.68
CA THR A 5 -6.07 -9.85 31.63
C THR A 5 -7.22 -9.15 30.92
N LEU A 6 -7.00 -8.69 29.70
CA LEU A 6 -8.08 -8.26 28.80
C LEU A 6 -8.87 -9.50 28.38
N LYS A 7 -9.97 -9.78 29.10
CA LYS A 7 -11.02 -10.69 28.63
C LYS A 7 -11.73 -10.03 27.45
N CYS A 8 -11.55 -10.57 26.24
CA CYS A 8 -12.45 -10.31 25.13
C CYS A 8 -13.83 -10.85 25.51
N ASN A 9 -14.74 -9.94 25.88
CA ASN A 9 -16.11 -10.29 26.22
C ASN A 9 -16.91 -10.38 24.91
N ALA A 10 -17.00 -11.59 24.34
CA ALA A 10 -17.95 -11.85 23.26
C ALA A 10 -19.37 -11.85 23.84
N PRO A 11 -20.33 -11.11 23.26
CA PRO A 11 -21.70 -11.12 23.75
C PRO A 11 -22.32 -12.50 23.53
N THR A 12 -22.85 -13.08 24.61
CA THR A 12 -23.57 -14.35 24.60
C THR A 12 -24.91 -14.18 23.87
N ARG A 13 -25.09 -15.03 22.87
CA ARG A 13 -26.31 -15.23 22.08
C ARG A 13 -27.43 -15.75 22.98
N ASN A 14 -28.23 -14.85 23.57
CA ASN A 14 -29.59 -15.10 24.07
C ASN A 14 -30.12 -13.77 24.64
N ASP A 15 -30.86 -13.04 23.83
CA ASP A 15 -31.92 -12.08 24.19
C ASP A 15 -32.18 -11.20 22.96
N ILE A 16 -32.90 -11.75 21.97
CA ILE A 16 -33.43 -10.97 20.85
C ILE A 16 -34.92 -11.27 20.75
N ASP A 17 -35.71 -10.28 21.15
CA ASP A 17 -37.16 -10.20 21.00
C ASP A 17 -37.59 -10.41 19.54
N PRO A 18 -38.63 -11.23 19.23
CA PRO A 18 -39.01 -11.58 17.86
C PRO A 18 -39.86 -10.52 17.15
N LYS A 19 -39.75 -9.23 17.50
CA LYS A 19 -40.58 -8.17 16.92
C LYS A 19 -39.81 -6.89 16.65
N LEU A 20 -38.89 -6.91 15.68
CA LEU A 20 -38.47 -5.70 14.98
C LEU A 20 -37.77 -6.03 13.63
N ASP A 21 -38.38 -6.91 12.84
CA ASP A 21 -38.00 -7.10 11.44
C ASP A 21 -38.70 -6.04 10.57
N ILE A 22 -38.19 -4.82 10.62
CA ILE A 22 -38.29 -3.88 9.50
C ILE A 22 -36.86 -3.42 9.21
N VAL A 23 -36.08 -4.30 8.59
CA VAL A 23 -34.80 -3.92 8.00
C VAL A 23 -35.11 -3.23 6.68
N PRO A 24 -34.78 -1.94 6.50
CA PRO A 24 -34.90 -1.28 5.21
C PRO A 24 -33.99 -2.00 4.22
N ASN A 25 -34.55 -2.35 3.05
CA ASN A 25 -33.88 -2.97 1.91
C ASN A 25 -32.38 -2.66 1.80
N GLY A 26 -31.53 -3.69 1.85
CA GLY A 26 -30.20 -3.63 1.23
C GLY A 26 -29.02 -4.19 2.03
N TYR A 27 -29.16 -4.48 3.33
CA TYR A 27 -28.06 -5.06 4.10
C TYR A 27 -28.13 -6.59 4.09
N PRO A 28 -27.13 -7.29 3.53
CA PRO A 28 -27.07 -8.73 3.66
C PRO A 28 -26.90 -9.08 5.15
N GLY A 29 -27.64 -10.09 5.61
CA GLY A 29 -27.60 -10.53 7.00
C GLY A 29 -26.19 -10.96 7.44
N PRO A 30 -25.97 -11.18 8.76
CA PRO A 30 -24.65 -11.42 9.37
C PRO A 30 -23.89 -12.67 8.87
N GLU A 31 -24.40 -13.38 7.87
CA GLU A 31 -23.87 -14.63 7.32
C GLU A 31 -23.20 -14.47 5.95
N VAL A 32 -23.34 -13.31 5.29
CA VAL A 32 -22.71 -13.06 3.98
C VAL A 32 -21.50 -12.15 4.16
N VAL A 33 -20.29 -12.73 4.07
CA VAL A 33 -19.05 -11.95 3.98
C VAL A 33 -18.89 -11.50 2.52
N PRO A 34 -18.97 -10.18 2.23
CA PRO A 34 -18.85 -9.69 0.86
C PRO A 34 -17.45 -10.01 0.32
N LYS A 35 -17.40 -10.51 -0.92
CA LYS A 35 -16.16 -10.81 -1.64
C LYS A 35 -15.76 -9.63 -2.51
N LEU A 36 -14.48 -9.59 -2.90
CA LEU A 36 -13.96 -8.51 -3.75
C LEU A 36 -14.70 -8.43 -5.10
N HIS A 37 -15.16 -9.56 -5.66
CA HIS A 37 -15.93 -9.57 -6.91
C HIS A 37 -17.40 -9.12 -6.75
N ASP A 38 -17.88 -8.95 -5.51
CA ASP A 38 -19.21 -8.40 -5.26
C ASP A 38 -19.19 -6.85 -5.27
N LEU A 39 -18.01 -6.24 -5.38
CA LEU A 39 -17.86 -4.78 -5.45
C LEU A 39 -18.25 -4.24 -6.83
N PRO A 40 -18.90 -3.06 -6.89
CA PRO A 40 -19.08 -2.32 -8.13
C PRO A 40 -17.75 -2.04 -8.84
N GLU A 41 -17.78 -1.99 -10.17
CA GLU A 41 -16.61 -1.72 -11.00
C GLU A 41 -15.91 -0.40 -10.63
N GLU A 42 -16.68 0.64 -10.30
CA GLU A 42 -16.16 1.92 -9.82
C GLU A 42 -15.28 1.78 -8.57
N CYS A 43 -15.67 0.90 -7.63
CA CYS A 43 -14.87 0.63 -6.44
C CYS A 43 -13.59 -0.13 -6.78
N ILE A 44 -13.67 -1.09 -7.70
CA ILE A 44 -12.49 -1.82 -8.20
C ILE A 44 -11.51 -0.85 -8.86
N ARG A 45 -12.01 0.10 -9.66
CA ARG A 45 -11.20 1.14 -10.30
C ARG A 45 -10.45 1.99 -9.29
N GLU A 46 -11.12 2.46 -8.24
CA GLU A 46 -10.47 3.25 -7.18
C GLU A 46 -9.43 2.44 -6.38
N ILE A 47 -9.61 1.12 -6.26
CA ILE A 47 -8.59 0.23 -5.68
C ILE A 47 -7.38 0.13 -6.63
N LEU A 48 -7.61 -0.12 -7.92
CA LEU A 48 -6.53 -0.25 -8.92
C LEU A 48 -5.74 1.06 -9.10
N LEU A 49 -6.39 2.22 -8.98
CA LEU A 49 -5.74 3.53 -9.02
C LEU A 49 -4.75 3.77 -7.87
N ARG A 50 -4.82 2.98 -6.79
CA ARG A 50 -3.89 3.05 -5.65
C ARG A 50 -2.67 2.14 -5.83
N ILE A 51 -2.64 1.31 -6.86
CA ILE A 51 -1.53 0.40 -7.13
C ILE A 51 -0.42 1.18 -7.84
N SER A 52 0.75 1.21 -7.22
CA SER A 52 1.93 1.89 -7.76
C SER A 52 2.84 0.99 -8.59
N ASP A 53 2.73 -0.34 -8.52
CA ASP A 53 3.55 -1.27 -9.31
C ASP A 53 2.77 -1.81 -10.51
N HIS A 54 3.35 -1.68 -11.71
CA HIS A 54 2.74 -2.22 -12.93
C HIS A 54 2.62 -3.75 -12.90
N ARG A 55 3.52 -4.44 -12.18
CA ARG A 55 3.49 -5.92 -12.07
C ARG A 55 2.27 -6.38 -11.30
N ASP A 56 1.87 -5.61 -10.28
CA ASP A 56 0.66 -5.87 -9.51
C ASP A 56 -0.59 -5.61 -10.36
N LEU A 57 -0.57 -4.61 -11.24
CA LEU A 57 -1.64 -4.40 -12.22
C LEU A 57 -1.75 -5.54 -13.23
N ASP A 58 -0.63 -6.07 -13.73
CA ASP A 58 -0.59 -7.21 -14.65
C ASP A 58 -1.10 -8.49 -13.95
N ALA A 59 -0.72 -8.71 -12.69
CA ALA A 59 -1.21 -9.81 -11.87
C ALA A 59 -2.72 -9.68 -11.57
N ALA A 60 -3.19 -8.47 -11.22
CA ALA A 60 -4.60 -8.17 -10.99
C ALA A 60 -5.41 -8.41 -12.26
N SER A 61 -4.92 -7.95 -13.42
CA SER A 61 -5.55 -8.19 -14.73
C SER A 61 -5.70 -9.68 -15.04
N SER A 62 -4.87 -10.54 -14.47
CA SER A 62 -4.92 -11.99 -14.68
C SER A 62 -5.87 -12.70 -13.69
N ALA A 63 -6.38 -12.01 -12.68
CA ALA A 63 -7.19 -12.59 -11.62
C ALA A 63 -8.63 -12.90 -12.06
N TRP A 64 -9.30 -11.96 -12.76
CA TRP A 64 -10.62 -12.17 -13.36
C TRP A 64 -10.96 -11.09 -14.41
N THR A 65 -12.08 -11.27 -15.13
CA THR A 65 -12.48 -10.46 -16.30
C THR A 65 -12.73 -8.97 -16.03
N VAL A 66 -13.54 -8.61 -15.02
CA VAL A 66 -13.73 -7.20 -14.60
C VAL A 66 -12.40 -6.54 -14.22
N MET A 67 -11.51 -7.23 -13.50
CA MET A 67 -10.18 -6.68 -13.15
C MET A 67 -9.35 -6.44 -14.41
N ALA A 68 -9.40 -7.37 -15.38
CA ALA A 68 -8.75 -7.20 -16.67
C ALA A 68 -9.31 -6.01 -17.47
N SER A 69 -10.63 -5.84 -17.46
CA SER A 69 -11.31 -4.72 -18.13
C SER A 69 -10.84 -3.38 -17.55
N VAL A 70 -10.89 -3.24 -16.22
CA VAL A 70 -10.50 -1.99 -15.55
C VAL A 70 -8.99 -1.74 -15.65
N CYS A 71 -8.15 -2.76 -15.53
CA CYS A 71 -6.69 -2.63 -15.71
C CYS A 71 -6.29 -2.15 -17.13
N ASN A 72 -7.12 -2.38 -18.14
CA ASN A 72 -6.85 -1.93 -19.51
C ASN A 72 -7.31 -0.50 -19.79
N GLU A 73 -7.98 0.17 -18.84
CA GLU A 73 -8.40 1.54 -19.01
C GLU A 73 -7.22 2.51 -19.07
N GLN A 74 -7.29 3.47 -20.00
CA GLN A 74 -6.29 4.52 -20.16
C GLN A 74 -6.11 5.37 -18.89
N ARG A 75 -7.16 5.51 -18.06
CA ARG A 75 -7.11 6.24 -16.79
C ARG A 75 -6.12 5.61 -15.80
N ILE A 76 -6.10 4.27 -15.68
CA ILE A 76 -5.19 3.57 -14.76
C ILE A 76 -3.73 3.83 -15.15
N TRP A 77 -3.40 3.65 -16.43
CA TRP A 77 -2.04 3.84 -16.92
C TRP A 77 -1.60 5.29 -16.91
N ARG A 78 -2.50 6.25 -17.15
CA ARG A 78 -2.20 7.68 -17.03
C ARG A 78 -1.80 8.06 -15.59
N GLU A 79 -2.55 7.61 -14.59
CA GLU A 79 -2.22 7.88 -13.19
C GLU A 79 -0.90 7.21 -12.80
N LEU A 80 -0.65 5.98 -13.28
CA LEU A 80 0.62 5.29 -13.07
C LEU A 80 1.81 6.05 -13.68
N VAL A 81 1.64 6.63 -14.87
CA VAL A 81 2.66 7.48 -15.51
C VAL A 81 2.92 8.74 -14.68
N ASN A 82 1.87 9.44 -14.26
CA ASN A 82 1.99 10.65 -13.45
C ASN A 82 2.62 10.39 -12.08
N PHE A 83 2.42 9.19 -11.53
CA PHE A 83 3.02 8.78 -10.27
C PHE A 83 4.53 8.56 -10.38
N HIS A 84 4.99 7.88 -11.44
CA HIS A 84 6.41 7.53 -11.59
C HIS A 84 7.26 8.64 -12.21
N PHE A 85 6.72 9.36 -13.20
CA PHE A 85 7.50 10.27 -14.04
C PHE A 85 7.16 11.73 -13.81
N THR A 86 8.13 12.62 -14.04
CA THR A 86 7.90 14.06 -13.97
C THR A 86 7.19 14.57 -15.22
N GLN A 87 6.45 15.67 -15.11
CA GLN A 87 5.78 16.28 -16.27
C GLN A 87 6.77 16.57 -17.42
N GLN A 88 8.01 16.98 -17.11
CA GLN A 88 9.05 17.20 -18.12
C GLN A 88 9.44 15.93 -18.88
N GLN A 89 9.52 14.78 -18.20
CA GLN A 89 9.81 13.49 -18.84
C GLN A 89 8.64 13.05 -19.74
N ILE A 90 7.41 13.26 -19.27
CA ILE A 90 6.18 12.96 -20.00
C ILE A 90 6.09 13.83 -21.26
N ASP A 91 6.23 15.15 -21.13
CA ASP A 91 6.18 16.09 -22.24
C ASP A 91 7.27 15.82 -23.28
N ALA A 92 8.47 15.46 -22.84
CA ALA A 92 9.57 15.09 -23.73
C ALA A 92 9.29 13.79 -24.51
N ALA A 93 8.59 12.83 -23.92
CA ALA A 93 8.17 11.62 -24.61
C ALA A 93 6.99 11.87 -25.56
N LEU A 94 6.00 12.65 -25.14
CA LEU A 94 4.87 13.07 -25.98
C LEU A 94 5.33 13.88 -27.19
N ALA A 95 6.31 14.77 -27.03
CA ALA A 95 6.88 15.54 -28.13
C ALA A 95 7.56 14.66 -29.19
N LYS A 96 8.11 13.51 -28.79
CA LYS A 96 8.72 12.52 -29.70
C LYS A 96 7.66 11.67 -30.40
N ASN A 97 6.54 11.40 -29.74
CA ASN A 97 5.43 10.59 -30.27
C ASN A 97 4.38 11.44 -31.01
N LYS A 98 4.72 12.66 -31.45
CA LYS A 98 3.81 13.62 -32.10
C LYS A 98 3.15 13.11 -33.39
N GLU A 99 3.72 12.09 -34.03
CA GLU A 99 3.13 11.47 -35.23
C GLU A 99 1.92 10.58 -34.90
N ASP A 100 1.76 10.12 -33.65
CA ASP A 100 0.63 9.26 -33.24
C ASP A 100 -0.60 10.05 -32.76
N ILE A 101 -0.52 11.38 -32.70
CA ILE A 101 -1.58 12.27 -32.19
C ILE A 101 -2.47 12.81 -33.33
N SER A 102 -2.08 12.60 -34.60
CA SER A 102 -2.80 13.12 -35.77
C SER A 102 -4.10 12.37 -36.10
N ASP A 103 -4.29 11.17 -35.54
CA ASP A 103 -5.57 10.48 -35.54
C ASP A 103 -6.13 10.52 -34.12
N GLU A 104 -7.40 10.87 -33.95
CA GLU A 104 -8.16 10.83 -32.68
C GLU A 104 -8.33 9.40 -32.11
N LYS A 105 -7.38 8.51 -32.40
CA LYS A 105 -7.34 7.12 -32.00
C LYS A 105 -6.55 7.03 -30.69
N GLU A 106 -7.27 7.24 -29.60
CA GLU A 106 -6.98 6.78 -28.24
C GLU A 106 -5.48 6.59 -27.92
N PHE A 107 -4.84 7.66 -27.43
CA PHE A 107 -3.46 7.63 -26.97
C PHE A 107 -3.23 6.50 -25.95
N ASP A 108 -2.31 5.59 -26.25
CA ASP A 108 -2.03 4.39 -25.45
C ASP A 108 -1.05 4.72 -24.30
N TRP A 109 -1.62 5.02 -23.13
CA TRP A 109 -0.85 5.33 -21.92
C TRP A 109 -0.01 4.15 -21.42
N LYS A 110 -0.43 2.91 -21.71
CA LYS A 110 0.32 1.70 -21.34
C LYS A 110 1.62 1.61 -22.13
N LYS A 111 1.57 1.90 -23.44
CA LYS A 111 2.79 2.00 -24.27
C LYS A 111 3.70 3.11 -23.79
N LEU A 112 3.16 4.30 -23.52
CA LEU A 112 3.95 5.42 -22.99
C LEU A 112 4.65 5.04 -21.67
N PHE A 113 3.93 4.39 -20.74
CA PHE A 113 4.49 3.92 -19.48
C PHE A 113 5.70 3.01 -19.70
N HIS A 114 5.58 1.99 -20.56
CA HIS A 114 6.69 1.07 -20.82
C HIS A 114 7.88 1.74 -21.51
N GLN A 115 7.63 2.72 -22.39
CA GLN A 115 8.67 3.55 -23.01
C GLN A 115 9.42 4.38 -21.97
N LEU A 116 8.69 5.14 -21.14
CA LEU A 116 9.28 5.95 -20.07
C LEU A 116 10.04 5.10 -19.06
N ARG A 117 9.50 3.94 -18.67
CA ARG A 117 10.17 2.97 -17.80
C ARG A 117 11.51 2.52 -18.37
N LYS A 118 11.58 2.26 -19.68
CA LYS A 118 12.83 1.86 -20.35
C LYS A 118 13.85 2.99 -20.43
N MET A 119 13.39 4.24 -20.52
CA MET A 119 14.26 5.42 -20.67
C MET A 119 14.78 5.96 -19.33
N TYR A 120 13.92 6.04 -18.32
CA TYR A 120 14.20 6.75 -17.07
C TYR A 120 14.24 5.83 -15.83
N GLY A 121 13.81 4.57 -15.96
CA GLY A 121 13.60 3.67 -14.82
C GLY A 121 12.30 3.98 -14.07
N LEU A 122 12.05 3.28 -12.96
CA LEU A 122 10.96 3.57 -12.02
C LEU A 122 11.53 4.21 -10.76
N ARG A 123 10.70 4.98 -10.05
CA ARG A 123 11.10 5.57 -8.77
C ARG A 123 11.27 4.48 -7.71
N GLU A 124 12.49 4.31 -7.19
CA GLU A 124 12.80 3.25 -6.20
C GLU A 124 12.13 3.47 -4.84
N ASP A 125 11.96 4.72 -4.43
CA ASP A 125 11.22 5.15 -3.24
C ASP A 125 9.72 4.84 -3.32
N ALA A 126 9.18 4.69 -4.52
CA ALA A 126 7.76 4.45 -4.76
C ALA A 126 7.40 2.96 -4.96
N GLN A 127 8.41 2.08 -4.97
CA GLN A 127 8.23 0.62 -5.09
C GLN A 127 7.81 -0.04 -3.77
N PHE A 128 8.00 0.63 -2.63
CA PHE A 128 7.72 0.07 -1.31
C PHE A 128 6.86 1.05 -0.50
N ALA A 129 5.76 0.55 0.08
CA ALA A 129 4.83 1.37 0.83
C ALA A 129 5.45 2.01 2.09
N GLU A 130 6.39 1.32 2.75
CA GLU A 130 7.10 1.87 3.91
C GLU A 130 8.52 1.28 4.04
N THR A 131 9.45 2.09 4.53
CA THR A 131 10.83 1.67 4.82
C THR A 131 10.97 1.32 6.30
N LEU A 132 11.47 0.11 6.59
CA LEU A 132 11.79 -0.32 7.95
C LEU A 132 12.91 0.54 8.55
N SER A 133 12.88 0.69 9.86
CA SER A 133 13.93 1.37 10.62
C SER A 133 14.58 0.41 11.61
N LEU A 134 15.90 0.46 11.70
CA LEU A 134 16.69 -0.29 12.67
C LEU A 134 17.01 0.59 13.87
N CYS A 135 16.59 0.15 15.05
CA CYS A 135 17.04 0.76 16.30
C CYS A 135 18.49 0.38 16.59
N ARG A 136 19.35 1.37 16.85
CA ARG A 136 20.76 1.11 17.22
C ARG A 136 20.93 0.58 18.65
N HIS A 137 19.93 0.75 19.50
CA HIS A 137 19.97 0.40 20.93
C HIS A 137 19.53 -1.05 21.19
N CYS A 138 18.32 -1.43 20.77
CA CYS A 138 17.79 -2.79 20.96
C CYS A 138 17.90 -3.70 19.73
N LYS A 139 18.45 -3.20 18.61
CA LYS A 139 18.56 -3.91 17.32
C LYS A 139 17.23 -4.40 16.73
N CYS A 140 16.11 -3.85 17.19
CA CYS A 140 14.79 -4.13 16.65
C CYS A 140 14.58 -3.43 15.29
N LEU A 141 13.95 -4.14 14.35
CA LEU A 141 13.43 -3.60 13.09
C LEU A 141 11.95 -3.24 13.28
N PHE A 142 11.56 -2.03 12.90
CA PHE A 142 10.20 -1.53 13.10
C PHE A 142 9.75 -0.57 11.98
N TRP A 143 8.43 -0.44 11.81
CA TRP A 143 7.80 0.57 10.95
C TRP A 143 7.65 1.88 11.72
N ARG A 144 8.08 3.00 11.14
CA ARG A 144 8.04 4.29 11.85
C ARG A 144 6.62 4.74 12.14
N SER A 145 5.68 4.42 11.26
CA SER A 145 4.26 4.72 11.40
C SER A 145 3.60 4.02 12.62
N LEU A 146 4.04 2.81 12.94
CA LEU A 146 3.45 1.97 14.01
C LEU A 146 4.13 2.18 15.38
N GLY A 147 5.19 3.00 15.43
CA GLY A 147 5.97 3.23 16.64
C GLY A 147 6.99 2.13 16.92
N HIS A 148 7.90 2.41 17.84
CA HIS A 148 9.02 1.55 18.16
C HIS A 148 8.83 0.89 19.54
N PRO A 149 8.74 -0.47 19.62
CA PRO A 149 8.65 -1.16 20.90
C PRO A 149 10.04 -1.27 21.57
N CYS A 150 10.65 -0.14 21.93
CA CYS A 150 11.97 -0.17 22.54
C CYS A 150 11.93 -0.70 23.98
N ILE A 151 12.88 -1.57 24.31
CA ILE A 151 13.20 -1.92 25.70
C ILE A 151 13.63 -0.66 26.50
N ALA A 152 14.21 0.34 25.82
CA ALA A 152 14.60 1.61 26.42
C ALA A 152 13.42 2.43 26.98
N ASP A 153 12.22 2.26 26.42
CA ASP A 153 11.02 2.94 26.92
C ASP A 153 10.37 2.18 28.09
N GLN A 154 10.72 0.90 28.27
CA GLN A 154 10.21 0.05 29.35
C GLN A 154 11.06 0.13 30.62
N CYS A 155 12.30 0.63 30.54
CA CYS A 155 13.25 0.63 31.65
C CYS A 155 13.86 2.02 31.91
N PRO A 156 13.45 2.72 33.00
CA PRO A 156 13.92 4.07 33.32
C PRO A 156 15.45 4.19 33.45
N GLU A 157 16.13 3.19 34.03
CA GLU A 157 17.58 3.25 34.21
C GLU A 157 18.34 3.20 32.85
N TYR A 158 17.81 2.46 31.88
CA TYR A 158 18.41 2.42 30.54
C TYR A 158 18.22 3.74 29.79
N ARG A 159 17.06 4.39 29.97
CA ARG A 159 16.77 5.71 29.39
C ARG A 159 17.68 6.80 29.94
N GLU A 160 18.02 6.73 31.22
CA GLU A 160 18.93 7.67 31.87
C GLU A 160 20.37 7.49 31.38
N ARG A 161 20.86 6.25 31.31
CA ARG A 161 22.17 5.93 30.69
C ARG A 161 22.23 6.34 29.22
N LEU A 162 21.11 6.27 28.51
CA LEU A 162 21.02 6.71 27.11
C LEU A 162 21.10 8.23 26.98
N LYS A 163 20.48 8.99 27.91
CA LYS A 163 20.62 10.44 27.95
C LYS A 163 22.05 10.87 28.27
N GLU A 164 22.70 10.19 29.21
CA GLU A 164 24.11 10.44 29.58
C GLU A 164 25.08 10.15 28.42
N ALA A 165 24.77 9.16 27.57
CA ALA A 165 25.58 8.77 26.41
C ALA A 165 25.35 9.63 25.15
N GLY A 166 24.64 10.77 25.24
CA GLY A 166 24.39 11.67 24.11
C GLY A 166 22.99 11.57 23.49
N GLY A 167 22.05 10.88 24.14
CA GLY A 167 20.65 10.80 23.73
C GLY A 167 20.33 9.69 22.71
N PRO A 168 19.04 9.49 22.39
CA PRO A 168 18.62 8.50 21.41
C PRO A 168 19.12 8.88 20.00
N LEU A 169 19.89 7.99 19.38
CA LEU A 169 20.33 8.17 17.99
C LEU A 169 19.14 7.95 17.05
N PRO A 170 19.05 8.70 15.93
CA PRO A 170 17.98 8.51 14.97
C PRO A 170 18.02 7.07 14.42
N PRO A 171 16.86 6.41 14.28
CA PRO A 171 16.77 5.08 13.69
C PRO A 171 17.35 5.08 12.28
N HIS A 172 18.06 4.02 11.91
CA HIS A 172 18.65 3.90 10.58
C HIS A 172 17.63 3.28 9.61
N PRO A 173 17.27 3.93 8.50
CA PRO A 173 16.39 3.32 7.51
C PRO A 173 17.07 2.12 6.88
N VAL A 174 16.32 1.02 6.70
CA VAL A 174 16.79 -0.23 6.12
C VAL A 174 16.04 -0.47 4.81
N PRO A 175 16.68 -0.19 3.65
CA PRO A 175 16.13 -0.56 2.35
C PRO A 175 15.98 -2.08 2.23
N PRO A 176 15.07 -2.59 1.39
CA PRO A 176 14.86 -4.03 1.20
C PRO A 176 16.15 -4.81 0.86
N ALA A 177 17.03 -4.24 0.03
CA ALA A 177 18.33 -4.86 -0.29
C ALA A 177 19.25 -5.00 0.95
N ALA A 178 19.19 -4.05 1.89
CA ALA A 178 19.91 -4.15 3.16
C ALA A 178 19.21 -5.11 4.12
N PHE A 179 17.87 -5.16 4.11
CA PHE A 179 17.07 -6.11 4.91
C PHE A 179 17.49 -7.56 4.64
N LEU A 180 17.59 -7.95 3.37
CA LEU A 180 17.95 -9.33 2.99
C LEU A 180 19.34 -9.76 3.51
N LYS A 181 20.29 -8.82 3.66
CA LYS A 181 21.61 -9.11 4.22
C LYS A 181 21.57 -9.50 5.70
N PHE A 182 20.54 -9.11 6.45
CA PHE A 182 20.41 -9.53 7.85
C PHE A 182 19.95 -10.98 8.01
N PHE A 183 19.38 -11.61 6.97
CA PHE A 183 18.86 -12.98 7.00
C PHE A 183 19.66 -13.96 6.15
N SER A 184 20.65 -13.46 5.40
CA SER A 184 21.58 -14.28 4.63
C SER A 184 22.68 -14.78 5.58
N LEU A 185 22.37 -15.82 6.36
CA LEU A 185 23.34 -16.61 7.14
C LEU A 185 24.03 -17.64 6.23
#